data_AF-A0A6N3IEE7-F1
#
_entry.id   AF-A0A6N3IEE7-F1
#
_cell.length_a   1.000
_cell.length_b   1.000
_cell.length_c   1.000
_cell.angle_alpha   90.00
_cell.angle_beta   90.00
_cell.angle_gamma   90.00
#
_symmetry.space_group_name_H-M   'P 1'
#
loop_
_entity.id
_entity.type
_entity.pdbx_description
1 polymer ?
#
loop_
_entity_poly.entity_id
_entity_poly.type
_entity_poly.pdbx_seq_one_letter_code
_entity_poly.pdbx_strand_id
1 'polypeptide(L)'
;MRPGPVGDVALPLIKTVWLVCCLTCCMLAAACGGAHTEPVSPPDQASPASAGYGNTTATDLQAKGLVPGVPQSGDAAVTPFGQTLQPPSGSPAGQSLEGLPLVWQPLAQRLAAEGLPGPKVNALLATLAPVPSQSPMGRKMLELYKSRFMPKPPSVTPPTQQYYKGVVTEQNARLCREFVAAHTLAFSQAQARFGVPSSVAVALLFVETRLGKVLADVPENALFTLASMAVSRQPDDISQWLPRMPGYEEHLPWFDETMPKRADWAYKEVRALVTHILRDDLDPRYLPSSIYGAVGLCQFMPSNIAAYGADGDGDGKVDLFHVPDAVASLSNYLARHGWKPGINRAQQHKVLMAYNKSVVYANTILALADLVAKPAAPVKTDGPGTPGKTAQKAKATNSNATGQGGKSLPTGKAPSGGVPSGGQKTPR
;
A
#
# COMPACT_ATOMS: atom_id res chain seq x y z
N MET A 1 42.92 2.20 -40.86
CA MET A 1 43.24 1.75 -39.49
C MET A 1 42.20 2.33 -38.55
N ARG A 2 41.49 1.47 -37.82
CA ARG A 2 40.46 1.83 -36.82
C ARG A 2 41.14 2.26 -35.50
N PRO A 3 40.61 3.24 -34.75
CA PRO A 3 40.87 3.33 -33.32
C PRO A 3 39.93 2.37 -32.56
N GLY A 4 40.49 1.63 -31.61
CA GLY A 4 39.83 0.63 -30.76
C GLY A 4 39.06 1.23 -29.57
N PRO A 5 38.42 0.38 -28.75
CA PRO A 5 37.31 0.77 -27.87
C PRO A 5 37.79 1.37 -26.54
N VAL A 6 37.04 2.36 -26.06
CA VAL A 6 37.20 2.94 -24.72
C VAL A 6 36.39 2.08 -23.74
N GLY A 7 37.06 1.59 -22.71
CA GLY A 7 36.50 0.65 -21.73
C GLY A 7 35.49 1.27 -20.78
N ASP A 8 34.47 0.48 -20.46
CA ASP A 8 33.50 0.68 -19.39
C ASP A 8 34.20 0.73 -18.02
N VAL A 9 33.92 1.79 -17.26
CA VAL A 9 34.19 1.85 -15.82
C VAL A 9 32.91 1.47 -15.10
N ALA A 10 32.91 0.26 -14.54
CA ALA A 10 31.85 -0.25 -13.69
C ALA A 10 31.72 0.57 -12.39
N LEU A 11 30.54 1.15 -12.14
CA LEU A 11 30.13 1.63 -10.83
C LEU A 11 29.54 0.48 -9.99
N PRO A 12 29.94 0.29 -8.72
CA PRO A 12 29.55 -0.87 -7.95
C PRO A 12 28.13 -0.77 -7.37
N LEU A 13 27.54 -1.95 -7.25
CA LEU A 13 26.29 -2.36 -6.62
C LEU A 13 25.84 -1.52 -5.40
N ILE A 14 24.79 -0.70 -5.57
CA ILE A 14 23.95 -0.16 -4.47
C ILE A 14 22.46 -0.59 -4.64
N LYS A 15 22.13 -1.48 -5.59
CA LYS A 15 20.72 -1.85 -5.88
C LYS A 15 20.16 -3.03 -5.08
N THR A 16 20.97 -3.76 -4.32
CA THR A 16 20.56 -5.07 -3.77
C THR A 16 19.81 -5.02 -2.42
N VAL A 17 19.84 -3.88 -1.71
CA VAL A 17 19.13 -3.73 -0.42
C VAL A 17 17.68 -3.24 -0.60
N TRP A 18 17.37 -2.63 -1.73
CA TRP A 18 16.06 -2.01 -2.01
C TRP A 18 14.94 -3.04 -2.22
N LEU A 19 15.26 -4.22 -2.76
CA LEU A 19 14.26 -5.20 -3.18
C LEU A 19 13.67 -6.04 -2.03
N VAL A 20 14.37 -6.15 -0.89
CA VAL A 20 13.96 -7.06 0.21
C VAL A 20 12.93 -6.40 1.16
N CYS A 21 12.92 -5.07 1.27
CA CYS A 21 11.95 -4.33 2.08
C CYS A 21 10.58 -4.18 1.38
N CYS A 22 10.53 -3.86 0.08
CA CYS A 22 9.25 -3.69 -0.62
C CYS A 22 8.54 -5.03 -0.90
N LEU A 23 9.27 -6.10 -1.21
CA LEU A 23 8.61 -7.39 -1.51
C LEU A 23 7.96 -8.04 -0.30
N THR A 24 8.32 -7.72 0.94
CA THR A 24 7.71 -8.38 2.11
C THR A 24 6.53 -7.61 2.72
N CYS A 25 6.39 -6.31 2.47
CA CYS A 25 5.28 -5.51 3.00
C CYS A 25 3.98 -5.61 2.18
N CYS A 26 3.98 -6.21 0.99
CA CYS A 26 2.74 -6.45 0.21
C CYS A 26 2.31 -7.94 0.13
N MET A 27 2.97 -8.84 0.88
CA MET A 27 2.94 -10.28 0.59
C MET A 27 1.83 -11.13 1.22
N LEU A 28 0.89 -10.60 2.00
CA LEU A 28 -0.24 -11.44 2.44
C LEU A 28 -1.57 -10.68 2.53
N ALA A 29 -2.26 -10.60 1.39
CA ALA A 29 -3.71 -10.63 1.34
C ALA A 29 -4.18 -11.47 0.13
N ALA A 30 -5.24 -12.25 0.36
CA ALA A 30 -5.92 -13.15 -0.58
C ALA A 30 -5.27 -14.52 -0.90
N ALA A 31 -5.22 -15.40 0.10
CA ALA A 31 -5.36 -16.84 -0.11
C ALA A 31 -6.07 -17.50 1.10
N CYS A 32 -7.36 -17.83 0.94
CA CYS A 32 -8.04 -18.89 1.70
C CYS A 32 -9.27 -19.34 0.90
N GLY A 33 -9.35 -20.64 0.61
CA GLY A 33 -10.49 -21.31 0.02
C GLY A 33 -10.10 -22.72 -0.40
N GLY A 34 -10.35 -23.69 0.49
CA GLY A 34 -10.33 -25.12 0.15
C GLY A 34 -9.51 -26.00 1.10
N ALA A 35 -10.13 -26.50 2.17
CA ALA A 35 -9.87 -27.85 2.68
C ALA A 35 -11.07 -28.31 3.52
N HIS A 36 -11.61 -29.47 3.14
CA HIS A 36 -12.70 -30.19 3.78
C HIS A 36 -12.32 -30.71 5.17
N THR A 37 -13.25 -30.64 6.13
CA THR A 37 -13.31 -31.54 7.28
C THR A 37 -14.77 -31.88 7.56
N GLU A 38 -15.11 -33.16 7.40
CA GLU A 38 -16.35 -33.82 7.85
C GLU A 38 -16.48 -33.82 9.39
N PRO A 39 -17.69 -34.00 9.94
CA PRO A 39 -18.03 -33.59 11.30
C PRO A 39 -17.77 -34.69 12.35
N VAL A 40 -17.34 -34.28 13.54
CA VAL A 40 -17.29 -35.13 14.74
C VAL A 40 -18.44 -34.73 15.67
N SER A 41 -19.32 -35.68 15.98
CA SER A 41 -20.41 -35.57 16.94
C SER A 41 -19.89 -35.37 18.38
N PRO A 42 -20.57 -34.58 19.23
CA PRO A 42 -20.25 -34.46 20.66
C PRO A 42 -20.92 -35.58 21.49
N PRO A 43 -20.33 -36.00 22.63
CA PRO A 43 -20.99 -36.92 23.55
C PRO A 43 -21.91 -36.20 24.53
N ASP A 44 -23.02 -36.88 24.84
CA ASP A 44 -24.02 -36.63 25.88
C ASP A 44 -23.44 -36.28 27.24
N GLN A 45 -24.13 -35.40 27.99
CA GLN A 45 -24.50 -35.65 29.40
C GLN A 45 -25.79 -34.91 29.82
N ALA A 46 -26.79 -35.74 30.16
CA ALA A 46 -27.76 -35.66 31.26
C ALA A 46 -28.75 -34.47 31.38
N SER A 47 -30.03 -34.78 31.14
CA SER A 47 -31.21 -34.09 31.72
C SER A 47 -31.47 -34.56 33.17
N PRO A 48 -32.30 -33.84 33.97
CA PRO A 48 -33.72 -34.24 34.00
C PRO A 48 -34.78 -33.12 34.11
N ALA A 49 -35.98 -33.49 33.64
CA ALA A 49 -37.33 -33.19 34.14
C ALA A 49 -38.05 -31.85 33.82
N SER A 50 -38.69 -31.84 32.64
CA SER A 50 -40.12 -31.58 32.34
C SER A 50 -40.98 -30.57 33.14
N ALA A 51 -41.53 -29.57 32.44
CA ALA A 51 -42.97 -29.23 32.47
C ALA A 51 -43.38 -28.24 31.34
N GLY A 52 -44.29 -28.68 30.47
CA GLY A 52 -45.49 -27.93 30.05
C GLY A 52 -45.40 -26.69 29.13
N TYR A 53 -46.03 -26.85 27.96
CA TYR A 53 -46.81 -25.87 27.18
C TYR A 53 -46.13 -24.82 26.27
N GLY A 54 -46.46 -24.95 24.97
CA GLY A 54 -47.17 -23.88 24.25
C GLY A 54 -46.34 -22.93 23.39
N ASN A 55 -46.29 -23.21 22.09
CA ASN A 55 -45.84 -22.29 21.04
C ASN A 55 -46.58 -20.94 21.12
N THR A 56 -45.83 -19.83 21.19
CA THR A 56 -46.33 -18.50 20.83
C THR A 56 -45.40 -17.95 19.75
N THR A 57 -45.94 -17.74 18.55
CA THR A 57 -45.19 -17.28 17.38
C THR A 57 -45.18 -15.76 17.33
N ALA A 58 -44.22 -15.19 16.59
CA ALA A 58 -43.86 -13.77 16.54
C ALA A 58 -44.95 -12.82 15.99
N THR A 59 -46.19 -13.28 15.84
CA THR A 59 -47.34 -12.47 15.41
C THR A 59 -48.01 -11.73 16.59
N ASP A 60 -47.66 -12.05 17.85
CA ASP A 60 -48.26 -11.44 19.05
C ASP A 60 -47.55 -10.17 19.57
N LEU A 61 -46.43 -9.75 18.97
CA LEU A 61 -45.68 -8.56 19.39
C LEU A 61 -45.94 -7.31 18.54
N GLN A 62 -46.76 -7.40 17.49
CA GLN A 62 -47.09 -6.27 16.61
C GLN A 62 -48.38 -5.53 17.02
N ALA A 63 -49.11 -6.02 18.03
CA ALA A 63 -50.36 -5.43 18.52
C ALA A 63 -50.19 -4.36 19.64
N LYS A 64 -48.96 -3.95 19.98
CA LYS A 64 -48.69 -2.99 21.09
C LYS A 64 -48.11 -1.62 20.68
N GLY A 65 -48.13 -1.27 19.39
CA GLY A 65 -48.11 0.14 18.92
C GLY A 65 -46.98 1.05 19.41
N LEU A 66 -45.74 0.55 19.55
CA LEU A 66 -44.64 1.30 20.20
C LEU A 66 -43.47 1.72 19.28
N VAL A 67 -43.60 1.66 17.94
CA VAL A 67 -42.56 2.20 17.03
C VAL A 67 -43.16 2.74 15.71
N PRO A 68 -42.82 3.97 15.26
CA PRO A 68 -43.23 4.50 13.95
C PRO A 68 -42.53 3.82 12.76
N GLY A 69 -43.28 3.63 11.66
CA GLY A 69 -42.94 2.75 10.54
C GLY A 69 -41.94 3.29 9.51
N VAL A 70 -41.19 2.34 8.93
CA VAL A 70 -40.37 2.48 7.73
C VAL A 70 -40.89 1.45 6.70
N PRO A 71 -41.08 1.82 5.42
CA PRO A 71 -41.77 0.97 4.45
C PRO A 71 -41.00 -0.31 4.08
N GLN A 72 -41.76 -1.40 3.94
CA GLN A 72 -41.30 -2.74 3.56
C GLN A 72 -40.88 -2.81 2.08
N SER A 73 -39.65 -3.28 1.85
CA SER A 73 -39.18 -3.85 0.59
C SER A 73 -39.57 -5.34 0.52
N GLY A 74 -40.18 -5.76 -0.59
CA GLY A 74 -40.60 -7.14 -0.83
C GLY A 74 -39.44 -8.13 -1.00
N ASP A 75 -39.65 -9.31 -0.42
CA ASP A 75 -39.19 -10.66 -0.78
C ASP A 75 -37.87 -10.80 -1.57
N ALA A 76 -36.79 -11.03 -0.84
CA ALA A 76 -35.56 -11.62 -1.37
C ALA A 76 -35.68 -13.15 -1.37
N ALA A 77 -35.88 -13.73 -2.56
CA ALA A 77 -35.78 -15.16 -2.79
C ALA A 77 -34.32 -15.64 -2.67
N VAL A 78 -34.13 -16.70 -1.89
CA VAL A 78 -32.88 -17.46 -1.76
C VAL A 78 -32.56 -18.11 -3.12
N THR A 79 -31.37 -17.84 -3.67
CA THR A 79 -30.88 -18.52 -4.89
C THR A 79 -29.70 -19.44 -4.53
N PRO A 80 -29.69 -20.71 -4.97
CA PRO A 80 -28.63 -21.67 -4.63
C PRO A 80 -27.33 -21.40 -5.40
N PHE A 81 -26.20 -21.72 -4.75
CA PHE A 81 -24.85 -21.67 -5.31
C PHE A 81 -24.66 -22.69 -6.44
N GLY A 82 -24.05 -22.27 -7.55
CA GLY A 82 -23.51 -23.19 -8.57
C GLY A 82 -23.99 -22.97 -10.00
N GLN A 83 -24.06 -21.73 -10.51
CA GLN A 83 -24.12 -21.49 -11.94
C GLN A 83 -22.91 -20.69 -12.41
N THR A 84 -22.22 -21.25 -13.41
CA THR A 84 -21.26 -20.57 -14.26
C THR A 84 -21.91 -19.30 -14.79
N LEU A 85 -21.38 -18.12 -14.45
CA LEU A 85 -21.86 -16.86 -15.00
C LEU A 85 -21.61 -16.84 -16.51
N GLN A 86 -22.62 -17.24 -17.28
CA GLN A 86 -22.73 -16.81 -18.68
C GLN A 86 -22.85 -15.29 -18.70
N PRO A 87 -22.23 -14.60 -19.67
CA PRO A 87 -22.38 -13.15 -19.79
C PRO A 87 -23.88 -12.83 -19.95
N PRO A 88 -24.39 -11.79 -19.27
CA PRO A 88 -25.78 -11.41 -19.42
C PRO A 88 -26.04 -10.99 -20.87
N SER A 89 -26.93 -11.70 -21.54
CA SER A 89 -27.53 -11.35 -22.82
C SER A 89 -28.48 -10.16 -22.64
N GLY A 90 -27.90 -8.98 -22.46
CA GLY A 90 -28.63 -7.75 -22.21
C GLY A 90 -27.66 -6.56 -22.15
N SER A 91 -27.10 -6.19 -23.30
CA SER A 91 -26.33 -4.95 -23.42
C SER A 91 -27.23 -3.76 -23.09
N PRO A 92 -26.83 -2.83 -22.19
CA PRO A 92 -27.46 -1.52 -22.17
C PRO A 92 -27.19 -0.88 -23.54
N ALA A 93 -28.26 -0.73 -24.33
CA ALA A 93 -28.22 -0.12 -25.64
C ALA A 93 -27.67 1.31 -25.55
N GLY A 94 -26.65 1.62 -26.35
CA GLY A 94 -26.37 2.98 -26.79
C GLY A 94 -25.24 3.77 -26.11
N GLN A 95 -24.26 3.13 -25.47
CA GLN A 95 -23.03 3.86 -25.08
C GLN A 95 -21.93 3.69 -26.13
N SER A 96 -21.49 4.79 -26.74
CA SER A 96 -20.39 4.78 -27.70
C SER A 96 -19.10 4.33 -27.01
N LEU A 97 -18.53 3.22 -27.49
CA LEU A 97 -17.17 2.74 -27.14
C LEU A 97 -16.11 3.30 -28.11
N GLU A 98 -16.50 4.28 -28.93
CA GLU A 98 -15.65 4.90 -29.94
C GLU A 98 -14.40 5.52 -29.29
N GLY A 99 -13.23 5.13 -29.78
CA GLY A 99 -11.94 5.54 -29.23
C GLY A 99 -11.41 4.71 -28.04
N LEU A 100 -12.19 3.79 -27.47
CA LEU A 100 -11.71 2.91 -26.39
C LEU A 100 -10.98 1.68 -26.98
N PRO A 101 -9.70 1.42 -26.61
CA PRO A 101 -8.99 0.22 -27.03
C PRO A 101 -9.79 -1.06 -26.74
N LEU A 102 -9.82 -1.99 -27.71
CA LEU A 102 -10.63 -3.22 -27.64
C LEU A 102 -10.42 -4.01 -26.34
N VAL A 103 -9.19 -4.02 -25.82
CA VAL A 103 -8.85 -4.75 -24.60
C VAL A 103 -9.56 -4.21 -23.34
N TRP A 104 -9.95 -2.93 -23.33
CA TRP A 104 -10.63 -2.30 -22.21
C TRP A 104 -12.16 -2.36 -22.32
N GLN A 105 -12.70 -2.71 -23.48
CA GLN A 105 -14.15 -2.73 -23.71
C GLN A 105 -14.90 -3.72 -22.80
N PRO A 106 -14.43 -4.96 -22.56
CA PRO A 106 -15.10 -5.87 -21.62
C PRO A 106 -15.14 -5.31 -20.19
N LEU A 107 -14.07 -4.65 -19.76
CA LEU A 107 -14.00 -3.99 -18.45
C LEU A 107 -14.99 -2.83 -18.36
N ALA A 108 -15.03 -1.97 -19.38
CA ALA A 108 -15.97 -0.84 -19.46
C ALA A 108 -17.43 -1.30 -19.42
N GLN A 109 -17.78 -2.32 -20.21
CA GLN A 109 -19.11 -2.90 -20.25
C GLN A 109 -19.53 -3.46 -18.89
N ARG A 110 -18.63 -4.19 -18.21
CA ARG A 110 -18.91 -4.75 -16.88
C ARG A 110 -19.13 -3.66 -15.83
N LEU A 111 -18.32 -2.60 -15.84
CA LEU A 111 -18.50 -1.44 -14.94
C LEU A 111 -19.83 -0.72 -15.22
N ALA A 112 -20.18 -0.52 -16.49
CA ALA A 112 -21.44 0.11 -16.88
C ALA A 112 -22.67 -0.74 -16.48
N ALA A 113 -22.59 -2.06 -16.63
CA ALA A 113 -23.65 -2.98 -16.20
C ALA A 113 -23.89 -2.95 -14.68
N GLU A 114 -22.87 -2.56 -13.90
CA GLU A 114 -22.97 -2.37 -12.45
C GLU A 114 -23.29 -0.92 -12.03
N GLY A 115 -23.74 -0.08 -12.99
CA GLY A 115 -24.30 1.24 -12.72
C GLY A 115 -23.31 2.40 -12.71
N LEU A 116 -22.04 2.18 -13.09
CA LEU A 116 -21.09 3.29 -13.22
C LEU A 116 -21.35 4.12 -14.49
N PRO A 117 -21.14 5.45 -14.45
CA PRO A 117 -21.48 6.35 -15.55
C PRO A 117 -20.53 6.14 -16.73
N GLY A 118 -20.96 5.34 -17.70
CA GLY A 118 -20.05 4.81 -18.70
C GLY A 118 -19.35 5.84 -19.60
N PRO A 119 -19.88 7.03 -19.94
CA PRO A 119 -19.08 8.05 -20.63
C PRO A 119 -17.85 8.50 -19.83
N LYS A 120 -17.98 8.69 -18.51
CA LYS A 120 -16.85 9.05 -17.65
C LYS A 120 -15.88 7.88 -17.48
N VAL A 121 -16.40 6.66 -17.31
CA VAL A 121 -15.56 5.45 -17.23
C VAL A 121 -14.78 5.22 -18.52
N ASN A 122 -15.43 5.37 -19.69
CA ASN A 122 -14.80 5.24 -20.99
C ASN A 122 -13.68 6.26 -21.16
N ALA A 123 -13.92 7.52 -20.76
CA ALA A 123 -12.88 8.55 -20.77
C ALA A 123 -11.68 8.19 -19.89
N LEU A 124 -11.91 7.65 -18.69
CA LEU A 124 -10.84 7.17 -17.80
C LEU A 124 -10.05 6.03 -18.43
N LEU A 125 -10.73 4.99 -18.93
CA LEU A 125 -10.09 3.82 -19.53
C LEU A 125 -9.38 4.15 -20.84
N ALA A 126 -9.84 5.16 -21.58
CA ALA A 126 -9.18 5.66 -22.79
C ALA A 126 -7.82 6.32 -22.51
N THR A 127 -7.54 6.74 -21.27
CA THR A 127 -6.21 7.24 -20.88
C THR A 127 -5.17 6.14 -20.70
N LEU A 128 -5.60 4.88 -20.62
CA LEU A 128 -4.72 3.75 -20.37
C LEU A 128 -3.98 3.35 -21.66
N ALA A 129 -2.78 2.79 -21.50
CA ALA A 129 -2.06 2.23 -22.63
C ALA A 129 -2.92 1.15 -23.33
N PRO A 130 -2.83 1.00 -24.66
CA PRO A 130 -3.67 0.07 -25.42
C PRO A 130 -3.30 -1.40 -25.21
N VAL A 131 -2.18 -1.68 -24.53
CA VAL A 131 -1.72 -3.04 -24.19
C VAL A 131 -1.64 -3.16 -22.66
N PRO A 132 -2.32 -4.14 -22.04
CA PRO A 132 -2.22 -4.37 -20.60
C PRO A 132 -0.80 -4.73 -20.16
N SER A 133 -0.41 -4.29 -18.97
CA SER A 133 0.80 -4.78 -18.34
C SER A 133 0.59 -6.23 -17.88
N GLN A 134 1.44 -7.16 -18.34
CA GLN A 134 1.44 -8.53 -17.83
C GLN A 134 1.91 -8.59 -16.36
N SER A 135 2.53 -7.52 -15.89
CA SER A 135 3.33 -7.54 -14.67
C SER A 135 2.53 -7.78 -13.38
N PRO A 136 1.35 -7.18 -13.15
CA PRO A 136 0.60 -7.40 -11.92
C PRO A 136 0.12 -8.85 -11.78
N MET A 137 -0.51 -9.39 -12.83
CA MET A 137 -0.95 -10.79 -12.83
C MET A 137 0.22 -11.76 -12.83
N GLY A 138 1.27 -11.50 -13.60
CA GLY A 138 2.46 -12.33 -13.66
C GLY A 138 3.20 -12.43 -12.32
N ARG A 139 3.35 -11.32 -11.58
CA ARG A 139 3.89 -11.33 -10.20
C ARG A 139 3.01 -12.16 -9.28
N LYS A 140 1.69 -11.99 -9.36
CA LYS A 140 0.74 -12.71 -8.50
C LYS A 140 0.79 -14.21 -8.75
N MET A 141 0.79 -14.62 -10.01
CA MET A 141 0.86 -16.02 -10.39
C MET A 141 2.21 -16.63 -10.00
N LEU A 142 3.33 -15.92 -10.19
CA LEU A 142 4.64 -16.39 -9.74
C LEU A 142 4.72 -16.60 -8.22
N GLU A 143 4.12 -15.70 -7.43
CA GLU A 143 4.03 -15.82 -5.98
C GLU A 143 3.24 -17.08 -5.58
N LEU A 144 2.03 -17.23 -6.11
CA LEU A 144 1.14 -18.35 -5.80
C LEU A 144 1.73 -19.68 -6.26
N TYR A 145 2.37 -19.70 -7.43
CA TYR A 145 3.05 -20.85 -7.98
C TYR A 145 4.16 -21.33 -7.05
N LYS A 146 5.04 -20.42 -6.63
CA LYS A 146 6.10 -20.73 -5.66
C LYS A 146 5.54 -21.26 -4.35
N SER A 147 4.48 -20.64 -3.83
CA SER A 147 3.86 -21.12 -2.59
C SER A 147 3.24 -22.51 -2.73
N ARG A 148 2.68 -22.84 -3.90
CA ARG A 148 1.93 -24.08 -4.13
C ARG A 148 2.81 -25.26 -4.53
N PHE A 149 3.79 -25.01 -5.38
CA PHE A 149 4.59 -26.05 -6.05
C PHE A 149 6.08 -26.02 -5.66
N MET A 150 6.54 -24.96 -4.98
CA MET A 150 7.93 -24.82 -4.50
C MET A 150 8.00 -24.30 -3.06
N PRO A 151 7.28 -24.92 -2.10
CA PRO A 151 7.20 -24.41 -0.74
C PRO A 151 8.59 -24.38 -0.09
N LYS A 152 8.92 -23.24 0.55
CA LYS A 152 10.18 -23.11 1.29
C LYS A 152 10.13 -23.94 2.57
N PRO A 153 11.26 -24.52 3.00
CA PRO A 153 11.35 -25.14 4.31
C PRO A 153 11.07 -24.09 5.41
N PRO A 154 10.50 -24.52 6.55
CA PRO A 154 10.19 -23.61 7.65
C PRO A 154 11.46 -22.92 8.18
N SER A 155 11.33 -21.64 8.54
CA SER A 155 12.44 -20.88 9.13
C SER A 155 12.81 -21.44 10.51
N VAL A 156 14.11 -21.50 10.80
CA VAL A 156 14.66 -21.96 12.10
C VAL A 156 14.39 -20.94 13.22
N THR A 157 14.15 -19.67 12.88
CA THR A 157 13.87 -18.62 13.87
C THR A 157 12.37 -18.26 13.87
N PRO A 158 11.69 -18.30 15.03
CA PRO A 158 10.28 -17.96 15.12
C PRO A 158 10.01 -16.50 14.70
N PRO A 159 8.98 -16.23 13.88
CA PRO A 159 8.59 -14.87 13.48
C PRO A 159 8.26 -13.96 14.67
N THR A 160 7.81 -14.54 15.77
CA THR A 160 7.40 -13.83 16.99
C THR A 160 8.51 -12.98 17.60
N GLN A 161 9.77 -13.26 17.28
CA GLN A 161 10.94 -12.51 17.79
C GLN A 161 11.56 -11.58 16.75
N GLN A 162 11.02 -11.52 15.53
CA GLN A 162 11.62 -10.77 14.43
C GLN A 162 10.90 -9.45 14.17
N TYR A 163 11.69 -8.44 13.83
CA TYR A 163 11.27 -7.16 13.26
C TYR A 163 12.39 -6.62 12.34
N TYR A 164 12.06 -5.67 11.46
CA TYR A 164 13.04 -5.07 10.55
C TYR A 164 13.95 -4.08 11.29
N LYS A 165 15.13 -4.52 11.72
CA LYS A 165 16.10 -3.69 12.46
C LYS A 165 16.51 -2.41 11.72
N GLY A 166 16.56 -2.44 10.39
CA GLY A 166 16.85 -1.24 9.58
C GLY A 166 15.71 -0.19 9.59
N VAL A 167 14.49 -0.60 9.95
CA VAL A 167 13.34 0.30 10.11
C VAL A 167 13.29 0.82 11.55
N VAL A 168 13.50 -0.04 12.54
CA VAL A 168 13.45 0.30 13.97
C VAL A 168 14.77 0.92 14.41
N THR A 169 14.94 2.22 14.13
CA THR A 169 16.12 3.01 14.49
C THR A 169 15.71 4.33 15.12
N GLU A 170 16.58 4.89 15.97
CA GLU A 170 16.34 6.20 16.57
C GLU A 170 16.29 7.33 15.52
N GLN A 171 17.01 7.17 14.41
CA GLN A 171 16.94 8.10 13.28
C GLN A 171 15.55 8.11 12.64
N ASN A 172 14.96 6.94 12.37
CA ASN A 172 13.61 6.86 11.80
C ASN A 172 12.55 7.31 12.80
N ALA A 173 12.74 7.04 14.10
CA ALA A 173 11.86 7.54 15.15
C ALA A 173 11.87 9.08 15.22
N ARG A 174 13.04 9.73 15.05
CA ARG A 174 13.13 11.19 14.92
C ARG A 174 12.35 11.71 13.72
N LEU A 175 12.52 11.12 12.53
CA LEU A 175 11.76 11.49 11.33
C LEU A 175 10.25 11.39 11.55
N CYS A 176 9.80 10.33 12.24
CA CYS A 176 8.39 10.18 12.60
C CYS A 176 7.92 11.29 13.55
N ARG A 177 8.69 11.62 14.59
CA ARG A 177 8.33 12.73 15.51
C ARG A 177 8.28 14.07 14.80
N GLU A 178 9.23 14.36 13.93
CA GLU A 178 9.25 15.58 13.10
C GLU A 178 8.02 15.66 12.19
N PHE A 179 7.64 14.53 11.57
CA PHE A 179 6.45 14.45 10.74
C PHE A 179 5.16 14.68 11.54
N VAL A 180 5.03 14.08 12.73
CA VAL A 180 3.90 14.35 13.63
C VAL A 180 3.86 15.83 14.02
N ALA A 181 5.00 16.43 14.35
CA ALA A 181 5.08 17.85 14.70
C ALA A 181 4.65 18.76 13.54
N ALA A 182 5.08 18.45 12.31
CA ALA A 182 4.69 19.18 11.10
C ALA A 182 3.19 19.05 10.78
N HIS A 183 2.54 17.96 11.20
CA HIS A 183 1.13 17.67 10.94
C HIS A 183 0.31 17.52 12.23
N THR A 184 0.62 18.34 13.25
CA THR A 184 0.06 18.23 14.60
C THR A 184 -1.47 18.19 14.60
N LEU A 185 -2.12 19.03 13.79
CA LEU A 185 -3.58 19.08 13.71
C LEU A 185 -4.16 17.74 13.23
N ALA A 186 -3.68 17.21 12.10
CA ALA A 186 -4.12 15.94 11.53
C ALA A 186 -3.97 14.77 12.52
N PHE A 187 -2.79 14.63 13.14
CA PHE A 187 -2.54 13.54 14.09
C PHE A 187 -3.36 13.67 15.37
N SER A 188 -3.49 14.88 15.92
CA SER A 188 -4.29 15.09 17.13
C SER A 188 -5.78 14.85 16.90
N GLN A 189 -6.33 15.29 15.76
CA GLN A 189 -7.72 15.05 15.37
C GLN A 189 -7.98 13.56 15.13
N ALA A 190 -7.12 12.88 14.38
CA ALA A 190 -7.26 11.44 14.15
C ALA A 190 -7.17 10.64 15.45
N GLN A 191 -6.23 10.99 16.34
CA GLN A 191 -6.11 10.35 17.65
C GLN A 191 -7.35 10.59 18.51
N ALA A 192 -7.88 11.81 18.55
CA ALA A 192 -9.09 12.13 19.30
C ALA A 192 -10.32 11.39 18.74
N ARG A 193 -10.45 11.30 17.42
CA ARG A 193 -11.59 10.69 16.74
C ARG A 193 -11.59 9.16 16.79
N PHE A 194 -10.42 8.53 16.67
CA PHE A 194 -10.30 7.08 16.50
C PHE A 194 -9.58 6.35 17.65
N GLY A 195 -8.99 7.08 18.59
CA GLY A 195 -8.32 6.49 19.76
C GLY A 195 -6.99 5.78 19.45
N VAL A 196 -6.46 5.94 18.23
CA VAL A 196 -5.15 5.41 17.81
C VAL A 196 -4.05 6.41 18.18
N PRO A 197 -3.04 6.03 18.98
CA PRO A 197 -1.94 6.93 19.31
C PRO A 197 -1.18 7.40 18.06
N SER A 198 -0.80 8.68 18.04
CA SER A 198 -0.04 9.28 16.93
C SER A 198 1.25 8.52 16.63
N SER A 199 1.91 7.95 17.65
CA SER A 199 3.11 7.12 17.49
C SER A 199 2.87 5.85 16.68
N VAL A 200 1.70 5.22 16.83
CA VAL A 200 1.31 4.02 16.07
C VAL A 200 0.94 4.41 14.64
N ALA A 201 0.13 5.46 14.48
CA ALA A 201 -0.28 5.93 13.16
C ALA A 201 0.92 6.34 12.30
N VAL A 202 1.86 7.12 12.85
CA VAL A 202 3.05 7.54 12.09
C VAL A 202 4.02 6.38 11.83
N ALA A 203 4.16 5.43 12.77
CA ALA A 203 4.99 4.25 12.54
C ALA A 203 4.43 3.38 11.42
N LEU A 204 3.11 3.25 11.32
CA LEU A 204 2.44 2.56 10.22
C LEU A 204 2.71 3.30 8.89
N LEU A 205 2.47 4.61 8.81
CA LEU A 205 2.79 5.39 7.60
C LEU A 205 4.27 5.32 7.20
N PHE A 206 5.17 5.29 8.18
CA PHE A 206 6.60 5.13 7.91
C PHE A 206 6.89 3.76 7.29
N VAL A 207 6.29 2.70 7.83
CA VAL A 207 6.46 1.33 7.32
C VAL A 207 5.91 1.20 5.91
N GLU A 208 4.72 1.74 5.64
CA GLU A 208 4.06 1.68 4.33
C GLU A 208 4.80 2.47 3.26
N THR A 209 5.06 3.75 3.49
CA THR A 209 5.46 4.68 2.41
C THR A 209 6.64 5.56 2.76
N ARG A 210 7.32 5.32 3.89
CA ARG A 210 8.35 6.22 4.42
C ARG A 210 7.82 7.65 4.54
N LEU A 211 6.59 7.78 5.06
CA LEU A 211 5.88 9.06 5.24
C LEU A 211 5.61 9.76 3.90
N GLY A 212 5.15 9.00 2.90
CA GLY A 212 4.85 9.50 1.55
C GLY A 212 6.06 9.70 0.64
N LYS A 213 7.29 9.37 1.07
CA LYS A 213 8.48 9.45 0.21
C LYS A 213 8.56 8.34 -0.83
N VAL A 214 7.90 7.21 -0.58
CA VAL A 214 7.84 6.05 -1.46
C VAL A 214 6.37 5.68 -1.64
N LEU A 215 5.77 6.16 -2.72
CA LEU A 215 4.35 5.94 -3.05
C LEU A 215 4.14 4.98 -4.23
N ALA A 216 5.21 4.65 -4.96
CA ALA A 216 5.17 3.78 -6.12
C ALA A 216 6.28 2.72 -6.05
N ASP A 217 5.90 1.46 -6.24
CA ASP A 217 6.84 0.36 -6.47
C ASP A 217 7.05 0.08 -7.96
N VAL A 218 6.17 0.62 -8.79
CA VAL A 218 6.09 0.38 -10.23
C VAL A 218 5.84 1.70 -10.98
N PRO A 219 6.27 1.82 -12.24
CA PRO A 219 6.00 3.02 -13.04
C PRO A 219 4.52 3.16 -13.43
N GLU A 220 3.76 2.07 -13.43
CA GLU A 220 2.32 2.08 -13.69
C GLU A 220 1.52 2.76 -12.56
N ASN A 221 0.49 3.54 -12.92
CA ASN A 221 -0.47 4.03 -11.93
C ASN A 221 -1.42 2.90 -11.46
N ALA A 222 -2.18 3.17 -10.40
CA ALA A 222 -3.03 2.17 -9.77
C ALA A 222 -4.16 1.69 -10.69
N LEU A 223 -4.75 2.61 -11.46
CA LEU A 223 -5.82 2.28 -12.41
C LEU A 223 -5.31 1.33 -13.50
N PHE A 224 -4.16 1.62 -14.11
CA PHE A 224 -3.58 0.77 -15.15
C PHE A 224 -3.12 -0.58 -14.59
N THR A 225 -2.53 -0.59 -13.39
CA THR A 225 -2.12 -1.82 -12.69
C THR A 225 -3.31 -2.75 -12.46
N LEU A 226 -4.39 -2.23 -11.88
CA LEU A 226 -5.58 -3.01 -11.54
C LEU A 226 -6.38 -3.39 -12.79
N ALA A 227 -6.55 -2.47 -13.75
CA ALA A 227 -7.23 -2.75 -15.01
C ALA A 227 -6.51 -3.85 -15.80
N SER A 228 -5.18 -3.78 -15.88
CA SER A 228 -4.39 -4.82 -16.54
C SER A 228 -4.59 -6.18 -15.86
N MET A 229 -4.54 -6.23 -14.52
CA MET A 229 -4.78 -7.47 -13.78
C MET A 229 -6.23 -7.99 -13.94
N ALA A 230 -7.21 -7.11 -14.07
CA ALA A 230 -8.62 -7.47 -14.21
C ALA A 230 -8.94 -8.08 -15.59
N VAL A 231 -8.21 -7.69 -16.64
CA VAL A 231 -8.39 -8.24 -17.99
C VAL A 231 -7.50 -9.44 -18.29
N SER A 232 -6.40 -9.65 -17.56
CA SER A 232 -5.56 -10.85 -17.66
C SER A 232 -6.21 -12.05 -16.99
N ARG A 233 -6.85 -12.94 -17.76
CA ARG A 233 -7.63 -14.08 -17.26
C ARG A 233 -7.08 -15.44 -17.68
N GLN A 234 -6.21 -15.50 -18.67
CA GLN A 234 -5.67 -16.74 -19.27
C GLN A 234 -4.13 -16.74 -19.26
N PRO A 235 -3.47 -17.91 -19.30
CA PRO A 235 -2.00 -18.00 -19.28
C PRO A 235 -1.30 -17.13 -20.34
N ASP A 236 -1.84 -17.06 -21.55
CA ASP A 236 -1.28 -16.28 -22.65
C ASP A 236 -1.18 -14.78 -22.35
N ASP A 237 -2.07 -14.26 -21.49
CA ASP A 237 -2.05 -12.87 -21.02
C ASP A 237 -0.79 -12.53 -20.21
N ILE A 238 -0.09 -13.54 -19.70
CA ILE A 238 1.16 -13.41 -18.93
C ILE A 238 2.31 -14.22 -19.53
N SER A 239 2.28 -14.46 -20.83
CA SER A 239 3.28 -15.25 -21.57
C SER A 239 4.75 -14.91 -21.26
N GLN A 240 5.09 -13.65 -20.99
CA GLN A 240 6.47 -13.23 -20.64
C GLN A 240 6.89 -13.64 -19.22
N TRP A 241 5.93 -14.02 -18.38
CA TRP A 241 6.13 -14.45 -16.99
C TRP A 241 6.15 -15.95 -16.82
N LEU A 242 5.49 -16.70 -17.71
CA LEU A 242 5.40 -18.16 -17.64
C LEU A 242 6.78 -18.85 -17.51
N PRO A 243 7.84 -18.45 -18.27
CA PRO A 243 9.17 -19.05 -18.14
C PRO A 243 9.84 -18.90 -16.75
N ARG A 244 9.30 -18.05 -15.86
CA ARG A 244 9.79 -17.87 -14.48
C ARG A 244 9.20 -18.91 -13.51
N MET A 245 8.29 -19.76 -13.98
CA MET A 245 7.61 -20.82 -13.24
C MET A 245 8.00 -22.17 -13.88
N PRO A 246 9.11 -22.80 -13.44
CA PRO A 246 9.62 -24.01 -14.10
C PRO A 246 8.58 -25.13 -14.09
N GLY A 247 8.29 -25.72 -15.25
CA GLY A 247 7.28 -26.77 -15.42
C GLY A 247 5.84 -26.27 -15.48
N TYR A 248 5.60 -24.96 -15.73
CA TYR A 248 4.25 -24.40 -15.76
C TYR A 248 3.32 -25.09 -16.78
N GLU A 249 3.87 -25.67 -17.85
CA GLU A 249 3.13 -26.39 -18.88
C GLU A 249 2.30 -27.54 -18.30
N GLU A 250 2.84 -28.24 -17.29
CA GLU A 250 2.14 -29.32 -16.57
C GLU A 250 1.05 -28.80 -15.62
N HIS A 251 1.01 -27.49 -15.38
CA HIS A 251 0.13 -26.84 -14.42
C HIS A 251 -0.87 -25.88 -15.05
N LEU A 252 -0.98 -25.80 -16.38
CA LEU A 252 -1.94 -24.93 -17.07
C LEU A 252 -3.39 -25.02 -16.53
N PRO A 253 -3.95 -26.20 -16.20
CA PRO A 253 -5.29 -26.27 -15.59
C PRO A 253 -5.43 -25.49 -14.27
N TRP A 254 -4.35 -25.40 -13.48
CA TRP A 254 -4.34 -24.60 -12.25
C TRP A 254 -4.34 -23.09 -12.53
N PHE A 255 -3.67 -22.66 -13.61
CA PHE A 255 -3.74 -21.26 -14.06
C PHE A 255 -5.16 -20.92 -14.54
N ASP A 256 -5.79 -21.79 -15.34
CA ASP A 256 -7.15 -21.60 -15.83
C ASP A 256 -8.18 -21.47 -14.69
N GLU A 257 -7.96 -22.16 -13.57
CA GLU A 257 -8.79 -22.04 -12.37
C GLU A 257 -8.45 -20.79 -11.53
N THR A 258 -7.17 -20.43 -11.45
CA THR A 258 -6.68 -19.42 -10.50
C THR A 258 -6.73 -18.00 -11.07
N MET A 259 -6.30 -17.81 -12.31
CA MET A 259 -6.19 -16.47 -12.93
C MET A 259 -7.55 -15.75 -12.98
N PRO A 260 -8.67 -16.37 -13.39
CA PRO A 260 -9.98 -15.72 -13.35
C PRO A 260 -10.36 -15.23 -11.95
N LYS A 261 -10.06 -16.00 -10.89
CA LYS A 261 -10.34 -15.58 -9.51
C LYS A 261 -9.53 -14.34 -9.10
N ARG A 262 -8.28 -14.23 -9.60
CA ARG A 262 -7.42 -13.06 -9.35
C ARG A 262 -7.85 -11.85 -10.17
N ALA A 263 -8.24 -12.06 -11.41
CA ALA A 263 -8.82 -11.04 -12.26
C ALA A 263 -10.14 -10.50 -11.68
N ASP A 264 -11.00 -11.37 -11.15
CA ASP A 264 -12.26 -10.95 -10.51
C ASP A 264 -12.05 -10.24 -9.18
N TRP A 265 -10.99 -10.57 -8.44
CA TRP A 265 -10.56 -9.76 -7.29
C TRP A 265 -10.10 -8.36 -7.76
N ALA A 266 -9.22 -8.29 -8.76
CA ALA A 266 -8.73 -7.01 -9.30
C ALA A 266 -9.87 -6.16 -9.86
N TYR A 267 -10.86 -6.78 -10.51
CA TYR A 267 -12.07 -6.09 -10.99
C TYR A 267 -12.80 -5.35 -9.85
N LYS A 268 -12.96 -5.97 -8.68
CA LYS A 268 -13.59 -5.32 -7.53
C LYS A 268 -12.82 -4.08 -7.07
N GLU A 269 -11.49 -4.15 -7.13
CA GLU A 269 -10.60 -3.03 -6.80
C GLU A 269 -10.64 -1.93 -7.87
N VAL A 270 -10.67 -2.28 -9.17
CA VAL A 270 -10.91 -1.31 -10.26
C VAL A 270 -12.22 -0.57 -10.02
N ARG A 271 -13.30 -1.31 -9.74
CA ARG A 271 -14.62 -0.72 -9.51
C ARG A 271 -14.60 0.26 -8.35
N ALA A 272 -13.99 -0.13 -7.22
CA ALA A 272 -13.85 0.74 -6.07
C ALA A 272 -13.02 1.99 -6.39
N LEU A 273 -11.89 1.83 -7.09
CA LEU A 273 -11.03 2.95 -7.48
C LEU A 273 -11.73 3.91 -8.43
N VAL A 274 -12.41 3.41 -9.47
CA VAL A 274 -13.15 4.24 -10.43
C VAL A 274 -14.30 4.97 -9.71
N THR A 275 -15.02 4.29 -8.81
CA THR A 275 -16.07 4.94 -8.01
C THR A 275 -15.50 6.11 -7.20
N HIS A 276 -14.34 5.89 -6.58
CA HIS A 276 -13.67 6.91 -5.77
C HIS A 276 -13.15 8.09 -6.60
N ILE A 277 -12.47 7.82 -7.72
CA ILE A 277 -12.00 8.83 -8.68
C ILE A 277 -13.17 9.72 -9.13
N LEU A 278 -14.29 9.11 -9.51
CA LEU A 278 -15.45 9.83 -10.03
C LEU A 278 -16.20 10.62 -8.95
N ARG A 279 -16.19 10.14 -7.70
CA ARG A 279 -16.84 10.82 -6.56
C ARG A 279 -16.08 12.07 -6.14
N ASP A 280 -14.76 11.97 -6.03
CA ASP A 280 -13.93 13.02 -5.41
C ASP A 280 -13.18 13.87 -6.45
N ASP A 281 -13.39 13.58 -7.74
CA ASP A 281 -12.76 14.24 -8.89
C ASP A 281 -11.23 14.17 -8.86
N LEU A 282 -10.70 12.97 -8.57
CA LEU A 282 -9.27 12.73 -8.51
C LEU A 282 -8.67 12.62 -9.92
N ASP A 283 -7.47 13.17 -10.12
CA ASP A 283 -6.76 13.01 -11.39
C ASP A 283 -6.15 11.60 -11.49
N PRO A 284 -6.62 10.74 -12.42
CA PRO A 284 -6.14 9.37 -12.56
C PRO A 284 -4.65 9.28 -12.95
N ARG A 285 -4.05 10.36 -13.48
CA ARG A 285 -2.63 10.42 -13.82
C ARG A 285 -1.73 10.46 -12.58
N TYR A 286 -2.26 10.93 -11.45
CA TYR A 286 -1.55 11.06 -10.19
C TYR A 286 -2.00 10.02 -9.17
N LEU A 287 -2.00 8.75 -9.58
CA LEU A 287 -2.27 7.60 -8.70
C LEU A 287 -1.06 6.66 -8.61
N PRO A 288 0.06 7.08 -7.98
CA PRO A 288 1.13 6.16 -7.60
C PRO A 288 0.60 4.89 -6.93
N SER A 289 1.24 3.76 -7.24
CA SER A 289 0.70 2.44 -6.91
C SER A 289 1.77 1.50 -6.38
N SER A 290 1.36 0.62 -5.46
CA SER A 290 2.08 -0.62 -5.22
C SER A 290 2.04 -1.54 -6.46
N ILE A 291 2.82 -2.62 -6.41
CA ILE A 291 2.81 -3.68 -7.45
C ILE A 291 1.42 -4.30 -7.71
N TYR A 292 0.44 -4.12 -6.80
CA TYR A 292 -0.90 -4.70 -6.87
C TYR A 292 -2.04 -3.68 -6.77
N GLY A 293 -1.76 -2.38 -6.86
CA GLY A 293 -2.83 -1.36 -6.91
C GLY A 293 -3.18 -0.69 -5.59
N ALA A 294 -2.34 -0.84 -4.56
CA ALA A 294 -2.54 -0.10 -3.31
C ALA A 294 -2.13 1.37 -3.48
N VAL A 295 -2.89 2.29 -2.89
CA VAL A 295 -2.78 3.74 -3.11
C VAL A 295 -2.56 4.54 -1.83
N GLY A 296 -1.99 5.73 -2.00
CA GLY A 296 -1.83 6.73 -0.95
C GLY A 296 -0.77 6.40 0.10
N LEU A 297 -0.67 7.26 1.10
CA LEU A 297 0.31 7.15 2.18
C LEU A 297 0.07 5.91 3.06
N CYS A 298 -1.17 5.45 3.13
CA CYS A 298 -1.56 4.27 3.90
C CYS A 298 -1.55 2.98 3.07
N GLN A 299 -1.27 3.02 1.76
CA GLN A 299 -1.28 1.82 0.89
C GLN A 299 -2.57 1.01 1.01
N PHE A 300 -3.71 1.70 0.94
CA PHE A 300 -5.00 1.03 0.90
C PHE A 300 -5.24 0.38 -0.46
N MET A 301 -5.76 -0.85 -0.44
CA MET A 301 -6.50 -1.33 -1.60
C MET A 301 -7.74 -0.44 -1.80
N PRO A 302 -8.12 -0.09 -3.04
CA PRO A 302 -9.21 0.86 -3.27
C PRO A 302 -10.55 0.52 -2.60
N SER A 303 -10.87 -0.78 -2.44
CA SER A 303 -12.08 -1.22 -1.72
C SER A 303 -12.09 -0.78 -0.24
N ASN A 304 -10.94 -0.58 0.39
CA ASN A 304 -10.84 -0.07 1.74
C ASN A 304 -11.25 1.41 1.85
N ILE A 305 -11.20 2.18 0.77
CA ILE A 305 -11.54 3.62 0.79
C ILE A 305 -13.02 3.80 1.14
N ALA A 306 -13.90 2.98 0.55
CA ALA A 306 -15.33 3.05 0.85
C ALA A 306 -15.66 2.64 2.29
N ALA A 307 -14.91 1.69 2.86
CA ALA A 307 -15.18 1.17 4.19
C ALA A 307 -14.50 1.97 5.32
N TYR A 308 -13.32 2.53 5.05
CA TYR A 308 -12.42 3.07 6.07
C TYR A 308 -11.87 4.46 5.73
N GLY A 309 -12.04 4.93 4.50
CA GLY A 309 -11.69 6.29 4.12
C GLY A 309 -12.37 7.30 5.04
N ALA A 310 -11.60 8.28 5.50
CA ALA A 310 -12.09 9.32 6.38
C ALA A 310 -11.46 10.66 5.97
N ASP A 311 -12.34 11.62 5.71
CA ASP A 311 -12.01 13.03 5.56
C ASP A 311 -11.41 13.52 6.89
N GLY A 312 -10.15 13.92 6.83
CA GLY A 312 -9.32 14.31 7.95
C GLY A 312 -9.21 15.82 8.15
N ASP A 313 -9.43 16.63 7.11
CA ASP A 313 -9.36 18.09 7.17
C ASP A 313 -10.72 18.80 7.01
N GLY A 314 -11.77 18.06 6.64
CA GLY A 314 -13.14 18.53 6.54
C GLY A 314 -13.51 19.13 5.18
N ASP A 315 -12.74 18.88 4.12
CA ASP A 315 -13.00 19.42 2.78
C ASP A 315 -14.10 18.69 1.99
N GLY A 316 -14.63 17.59 2.55
CA GLY A 316 -15.68 16.76 1.96
C GLY A 316 -15.17 15.65 1.03
N LYS A 317 -13.85 15.47 0.90
CA LYS A 317 -13.21 14.45 0.06
C LYS A 317 -12.36 13.49 0.90
N VAL A 318 -11.87 12.43 0.26
CA VAL A 318 -10.90 11.51 0.88
C VAL A 318 -9.71 11.36 -0.07
N ASP A 319 -8.72 12.23 0.02
CA ASP A 319 -7.47 12.09 -0.73
C ASP A 319 -6.41 11.37 0.12
N LEU A 320 -6.19 10.08 -0.14
CA LEU A 320 -5.18 9.29 0.57
C LEU A 320 -3.73 9.71 0.28
N PHE A 321 -3.49 10.63 -0.65
CA PHE A 321 -2.20 11.29 -0.86
C PHE A 321 -2.03 12.55 0.02
N HIS A 322 -3.11 13.01 0.65
CA HIS A 322 -3.10 14.08 1.64
C HIS A 322 -2.94 13.53 3.07
N VAL A 323 -2.10 14.18 3.87
CA VAL A 323 -1.72 13.66 5.21
C VAL A 323 -2.91 13.58 6.19
N PRO A 324 -3.75 14.62 6.35
CA PRO A 324 -4.95 14.55 7.18
C PRO A 324 -5.81 13.31 6.89
N ASP A 325 -6.13 13.08 5.63
CA ASP A 325 -6.99 11.99 5.19
C ASP A 325 -6.33 10.63 5.32
N ALA A 326 -5.04 10.52 4.99
CA ALA A 326 -4.30 9.27 5.17
C ALA A 326 -4.24 8.84 6.63
N VAL A 327 -3.92 9.78 7.54
CA VAL A 327 -3.85 9.52 8.99
C VAL A 327 -5.23 9.21 9.56
N ALA A 328 -6.26 9.95 9.15
CA ALA A 328 -7.64 9.68 9.56
C ALA A 328 -8.11 8.31 9.07
N SER A 329 -7.88 7.99 7.80
CA SER A 329 -8.32 6.73 7.18
C SER A 329 -7.63 5.51 7.78
N LEU A 330 -6.30 5.56 7.97
CA LEU A 330 -5.58 4.44 8.60
C LEU A 330 -6.03 4.26 10.06
N SER A 331 -6.29 5.35 10.78
CA SER A 331 -6.72 5.29 12.18
C SER A 331 -8.14 4.75 12.30
N ASN A 332 -9.04 5.13 11.37
CA ASN A 332 -10.37 4.55 11.24
C ASN A 332 -10.30 3.05 10.95
N TYR A 333 -9.41 2.61 10.05
CA TYR A 333 -9.20 1.19 9.79
C TYR A 333 -8.82 0.43 11.07
N LEU A 334 -7.82 0.91 11.82
CA LEU A 334 -7.39 0.25 13.04
C LEU A 334 -8.51 0.22 14.10
N ALA A 335 -9.25 1.33 14.27
CA ALA A 335 -10.39 1.42 15.18
C ALA A 335 -11.49 0.42 14.83
N ARG A 336 -11.86 0.33 13.54
CA ARG A 336 -12.86 -0.64 13.04
C ARG A 336 -12.42 -2.09 13.21
N HIS A 337 -11.12 -2.35 13.28
CA HIS A 337 -10.54 -3.67 13.54
C HIS A 337 -10.30 -3.94 15.03
N GLY A 338 -10.80 -3.09 15.92
CA GLY A 338 -10.80 -3.32 17.36
C GLY A 338 -9.75 -2.55 18.15
N TRP A 339 -9.05 -1.59 17.52
CA TRP A 339 -8.20 -0.67 18.28
C TRP A 339 -9.06 0.18 19.22
N LYS A 340 -8.68 0.22 20.50
CA LYS A 340 -9.27 1.09 21.52
C LYS A 340 -8.15 1.63 22.42
N PRO A 341 -8.29 2.81 23.03
CA PRO A 341 -7.34 3.27 24.03
C PRO A 341 -7.13 2.22 25.13
N GLY A 342 -5.88 1.97 25.50
CA GLY A 342 -5.52 1.06 26.60
C GLY A 342 -5.51 -0.44 26.26
N ILE A 343 -5.74 -0.86 25.00
CA ILE A 343 -5.61 -2.28 24.64
C ILE A 343 -4.20 -2.81 24.85
N ASN A 344 -4.09 -4.08 25.23
CA ASN A 344 -2.81 -4.72 25.51
C ASN A 344 -2.03 -5.00 24.21
N ARG A 345 -0.72 -5.30 24.35
CA ARG A 345 0.17 -5.51 23.19
C ARG A 345 -0.28 -6.64 22.26
N ALA A 346 -0.84 -7.72 22.79
CA ALA A 346 -1.34 -8.83 21.98
C ALA A 346 -2.55 -8.42 21.12
N GLN A 347 -3.44 -7.59 21.68
CA GLN A 347 -4.55 -6.99 20.93
C GLN A 347 -4.04 -6.00 19.88
N GLN A 348 -3.09 -5.13 20.21
CA GLN A 348 -2.48 -4.20 19.24
C GLN A 348 -1.87 -4.97 18.05
N HIS A 349 -1.12 -6.03 18.34
CA HIS A 349 -0.55 -6.91 17.33
C HIS A 349 -1.62 -7.57 16.47
N LYS A 350 -2.71 -8.08 17.08
CA LYS A 350 -3.83 -8.67 16.34
C LYS A 350 -4.49 -7.68 15.37
N VAL A 351 -4.67 -6.42 15.80
CA VAL A 351 -5.23 -5.36 14.93
C VAL A 351 -4.30 -5.09 13.75
N LEU A 352 -2.99 -4.97 13.98
CA LEU A 352 -2.01 -4.72 12.92
C LEU A 352 -1.88 -5.91 11.95
N MET A 353 -2.06 -7.15 12.44
CA MET A 353 -2.14 -8.34 11.59
C MET A 353 -3.35 -8.35 10.65
N ALA A 354 -4.41 -7.61 10.98
CA ALA A 354 -5.55 -7.42 10.08
C ALA A 354 -5.24 -6.40 8.96
N TYR A 355 -4.28 -5.50 9.18
CA TYR A 355 -3.77 -4.60 8.15
C TYR A 355 -2.88 -5.35 7.15
N ASN A 356 -1.94 -6.14 7.68
CA ASN A 356 -1.06 -7.00 6.89
C ASN A 356 -0.81 -8.30 7.66
N LYS A 357 -1.02 -9.47 7.04
CA LYS A 357 -0.87 -10.76 7.71
C LYS A 357 0.59 -11.19 7.89
N SER A 358 1.43 -10.31 8.42
CA SER A 358 2.86 -10.54 8.70
C SER A 358 3.20 -10.18 10.14
N VAL A 359 3.65 -11.19 10.91
CA VAL A 359 4.07 -11.01 12.31
C VAL A 359 5.23 -10.01 12.41
N VAL A 360 6.20 -10.11 11.49
CA VAL A 360 7.37 -9.23 11.45
C VAL A 360 6.97 -7.79 11.16
N TYR A 361 5.97 -7.58 10.30
CA TYR A 361 5.39 -6.26 10.03
C TYR A 361 4.76 -5.65 11.28
N ALA A 362 3.86 -6.39 11.95
CA ALA A 362 3.18 -5.91 13.16
C ALA A 362 4.18 -5.59 14.27
N ASN A 363 5.17 -6.47 14.48
CA ASN A 363 6.27 -6.24 15.42
C ASN A 363 7.09 -4.99 15.09
N THR A 364 7.36 -4.75 13.80
CA THR A 364 8.14 -3.58 13.35
C THR A 364 7.41 -2.27 13.66
N ILE A 365 6.11 -2.19 13.38
CA ILE A 365 5.31 -1.01 13.69
C ILE A 365 5.29 -0.76 15.19
N LEU A 366 5.04 -1.80 15.99
CA LEU A 366 4.96 -1.66 17.45
C LEU A 366 6.31 -1.24 18.06
N ALA A 367 7.41 -1.82 17.58
CA ALA A 367 8.74 -1.46 18.05
C ALA A 367 9.15 -0.03 17.64
N LEU A 368 8.83 0.39 16.42
CA LEU A 368 9.07 1.78 15.98
C LEU A 368 8.18 2.76 16.75
N ALA A 369 6.89 2.44 16.95
CA ALA A 369 5.97 3.26 17.73
C ALA A 369 6.45 3.46 19.17
N ASP A 370 7.02 2.43 19.80
CA ASP A 370 7.62 2.52 21.14
C ASP A 370 8.82 3.48 21.17
N LEU A 371 9.65 3.53 20.11
CA LEU A 371 10.74 4.50 20.01
C LEU A 371 10.22 5.93 19.76
N VAL A 372 9.18 6.08 18.94
CA VAL A 372 8.56 7.38 18.66
C VAL A 372 7.94 7.97 19.92
N ALA A 373 7.29 7.15 20.74
CA ALA A 373 6.63 7.57 21.98
C ALA A 373 7.61 7.96 23.10
N LYS A 374 8.88 7.53 23.04
CA LYS A 374 9.89 7.95 24.01
C LYS A 374 10.24 9.43 23.78
N PRO A 375 10.40 10.22 24.85
CA PRO A 375 11.00 11.55 24.76
C PRO A 375 12.36 11.44 24.07
N ALA A 376 12.65 12.33 23.12
CA ALA A 376 13.94 12.35 22.46
C ALA A 376 15.04 12.50 23.53
N ALA A 377 16.01 11.59 23.53
CA ALA A 377 17.20 11.77 24.35
C ALA A 377 17.86 13.11 23.95
N PRO A 378 18.38 13.90 24.92
CA PRO A 378 19.05 15.15 24.59
C PRO A 378 20.16 14.87 23.58
N VAL A 379 20.11 15.60 22.46
CA VAL A 379 21.16 15.56 21.44
C VAL A 379 22.46 15.92 22.16
N LYS A 380 23.40 14.98 22.24
CA LYS A 380 24.77 15.33 22.60
C LYS A 380 25.26 16.24 21.48
N THR A 381 25.23 17.54 21.71
CA THR A 381 26.03 18.48 20.94
C THR A 381 27.47 18.07 21.21
N ASP A 382 28.12 17.44 20.24
CA ASP A 382 29.57 17.36 20.28
C ASP A 382 30.05 18.81 20.37
N GLY A 383 30.61 19.18 21.53
CA GLY A 383 31.24 20.48 21.73
C GLY A 383 32.30 20.70 20.64
N PRO A 384 32.69 21.96 20.37
CA PRO A 384 33.66 22.26 19.32
C PRO A 384 34.90 21.37 19.52
N GLY A 385 35.07 20.42 18.60
CA GLY A 385 36.13 19.43 18.67
C GLY A 385 37.48 20.12 18.74
N THR A 386 38.20 19.84 19.81
CA THR A 386 39.65 20.07 19.92
C THR A 386 40.32 19.57 18.64
N PRO A 387 41.19 20.35 17.97
CA PRO A 387 41.83 19.93 16.74
C PRO A 387 42.66 18.65 16.97
N GLY A 388 42.15 17.53 16.47
CA GLY A 388 42.87 16.26 16.43
C GLY A 388 44.04 16.37 15.46
N LYS A 389 45.25 16.12 15.99
CA LYS A 389 46.51 16.04 15.25
C LYS A 389 46.37 15.11 14.04
N THR A 390 46.46 15.67 12.84
CA THR A 390 46.68 14.93 11.60
C THR A 390 48.13 14.46 11.56
N ALA A 391 48.36 13.15 11.66
CA ALA A 391 49.64 12.55 11.35
C ALA A 391 49.81 12.48 9.83
N GLN A 392 50.52 13.45 9.25
CA GLN A 392 51.03 13.37 7.88
C GLN A 392 52.34 12.58 7.87
N LYS A 393 52.35 11.46 7.14
CA LYS A 393 53.54 10.69 6.81
C LYS A 393 54.23 11.39 5.63
N ALA A 394 55.15 12.31 5.90
CA ALA A 394 56.00 12.94 4.91
C ALA A 394 57.39 12.28 4.87
N LYS A 395 57.82 12.01 3.64
CA LYS A 395 59.08 11.42 3.21
C LYS A 395 60.23 12.39 3.54
N ALA A 396 61.34 11.84 4.03
CA ALA A 396 62.52 12.58 4.46
C ALA A 396 63.19 13.37 3.33
N THR A 397 63.52 14.64 3.60
CA THR A 397 64.69 15.34 3.04
C THR A 397 65.19 16.39 4.04
N ASN A 398 66.50 16.32 4.33
CA ASN A 398 67.29 17.25 5.13
C ASN A 398 67.14 18.71 4.69
N SER A 399 67.14 19.66 5.63
CA SER A 399 68.26 20.61 5.87
C SER A 399 67.83 21.86 6.67
N ASN A 400 68.62 22.13 7.72
CA ASN A 400 69.08 23.39 8.31
C ASN A 400 68.24 24.69 8.38
N ALA A 401 68.41 25.32 9.55
CA ALA A 401 68.61 26.76 9.80
C ALA A 401 67.41 27.67 10.19
N THR A 402 67.42 28.05 11.47
CA THR A 402 67.28 29.41 12.06
C THR A 402 66.41 30.48 11.39
N GLY A 403 65.57 31.16 12.17
CA GLY A 403 65.21 32.55 11.90
C GLY A 403 63.92 33.06 12.54
N GLN A 404 64.01 34.20 13.22
CA GLN A 404 62.97 34.88 14.00
C GLN A 404 61.96 35.67 13.14
N GLY A 405 60.79 35.95 13.73
CA GLY A 405 60.30 37.33 13.85
C GLY A 405 59.14 37.80 12.95
N GLY A 406 58.07 38.27 13.60
CA GLY A 406 57.58 39.64 13.35
C GLY A 406 56.28 39.86 12.55
N LYS A 407 55.21 40.13 13.29
CA LYS A 407 54.29 41.31 13.19
C LYS A 407 53.40 41.57 11.94
N SER A 408 52.10 41.59 12.26
CA SER A 408 51.11 42.68 12.03
C SER A 408 50.43 42.90 10.65
N LEU A 409 49.10 42.66 10.65
CA LEU A 409 47.92 43.50 10.26
C LEU A 409 48.13 44.84 9.51
N PRO A 410 47.09 45.50 8.90
CA PRO A 410 45.71 45.07 8.55
C PRO A 410 45.05 45.70 7.28
N THR A 411 43.75 45.43 7.14
CA THR A 411 42.64 46.30 6.64
C THR A 411 42.45 46.59 5.15
N GLY A 412 41.18 46.54 4.71
CA GLY A 412 40.69 47.45 3.66
C GLY A 412 39.54 46.95 2.77
N LYS A 413 38.31 47.27 3.18
CA LYS A 413 37.00 47.39 2.48
C LYS A 413 36.90 47.31 0.92
N ALA A 414 35.77 46.73 0.51
CA ALA A 414 35.11 46.75 -0.82
C ALA A 414 34.83 48.18 -1.37
N PRO A 415 34.38 48.38 -2.64
CA PRO A 415 32.96 48.14 -3.00
C PRO A 415 32.62 47.83 -4.49
N SER A 416 31.35 47.44 -4.67
CA SER A 416 30.37 47.84 -5.72
C SER A 416 30.67 47.70 -7.24
N GLY A 417 29.74 47.02 -7.92
CA GLY A 417 28.84 47.68 -8.87
C GLY A 417 28.98 47.35 -10.35
N GLY A 418 27.84 47.06 -11.00
CA GLY A 418 27.59 47.48 -12.38
C GLY A 418 27.42 46.39 -13.43
N VAL A 419 26.17 46.18 -13.86
CA VAL A 419 25.73 45.52 -15.11
C VAL A 419 25.79 46.53 -16.27
N PRO A 420 26.10 46.13 -17.52
CA PRO A 420 25.11 46.10 -18.61
C PRO A 420 25.25 44.84 -19.51
N SER A 421 24.16 44.19 -19.92
CA SER A 421 23.37 44.41 -21.15
C SER A 421 24.08 44.12 -22.48
N GLY A 422 23.48 43.24 -23.28
CA GLY A 422 23.51 43.33 -24.75
C GLY A 422 23.88 42.07 -25.53
N GLY A 423 22.96 41.64 -26.42
CA GLY A 423 23.36 41.22 -27.77
C GLY A 423 23.02 39.79 -28.20
N GLN A 424 21.91 39.66 -28.94
CA GLN A 424 21.60 38.54 -29.83
C GLN A 424 22.72 38.28 -30.86
N LYS A 425 22.90 37.00 -31.24
CA LYS A 425 22.87 36.50 -32.65
C LYS A 425 23.19 35.00 -32.72
N THR A 426 22.25 34.23 -33.25
CA THR A 426 22.48 32.99 -34.04
C THR A 426 22.99 33.39 -35.45
N PRO A 427 23.35 32.49 -36.40
CA PRO A 427 23.29 31.01 -36.40
C PRO A 427 24.56 30.30 -36.94
N ARG A 428 24.70 29.00 -36.61
CA ARG A 428 24.90 27.92 -37.60
C ARG A 428 24.68 26.56 -36.96
#